data_AF-J9GIJ5-F1
#
_entry.id   AF-J9GIJ5-F1
#
_cell.length_a   1.000
_cell.length_b   1.000
_cell.length_c   1.000
_cell.angle_alpha   90.00
_cell.angle_beta   90.00
_cell.angle_gamma   90.00
#
_symmetry.space_group_name_H-M   'P 1'
#
loop_
_entity.id
_entity.type
_entity.pdbx_description
1 polymer ?
#
loop_
_entity_poly.entity_id
_entity_poly.type
_entity_poly.pdbx_seq_one_letter_code
_entity_poly.pdbx_strand_id
1 'polypeptide(L)'
;MIIRQTRLDDLTPVMAIYDYARDFMKEHGNGNQWINGYPSEELIVNEINAKHSFVCEDDNGELLGTFCYIEGIDPTYLKIYDGAWLNDEPYAVIHRMASNGKRKGIAAECLKWAYNHCDNLRVDTHCDNIVMQNL
;
A
#
# COMPACT_ATOMS: atom_id res chain seq x y z
N MET A 1 -6.81 14.63 7.51
CA MET A 1 -6.64 13.27 6.94
C MET A 1 -6.58 12.30 8.08
N ILE A 2 -7.43 11.28 8.04
CA ILE A 2 -7.56 10.25 9.05
C ILE A 2 -7.14 8.94 8.39
N ILE A 3 -6.34 8.14 9.10
CA ILE A 3 -5.99 6.78 8.68
C ILE A 3 -6.64 5.82 9.65
N ARG A 4 -7.39 4.86 9.11
CA ARG A 4 -8.12 3.86 9.89
C ARG A 4 -8.13 2.52 9.18
N GLN A 5 -8.43 1.46 9.92
CA GLN A 5 -8.67 0.14 9.33
C GLN A 5 -9.80 0.22 8.32
N THR A 6 -9.58 -0.46 7.19
CA THR A 6 -10.57 -0.64 6.15
C THR A 6 -11.68 -1.53 6.68
N ARG A 7 -12.92 -1.15 6.41
CA ARG A 7 -14.12 -1.94 6.73
C ARG A 7 -14.65 -2.56 5.45
N LEU A 8 -15.48 -3.60 5.57
CA LEU A 8 -16.08 -4.26 4.39
C LEU A 8 -17.00 -3.33 3.58
N ASP A 9 -17.59 -2.31 4.20
CA ASP A 9 -18.36 -1.27 3.50
C ASP A 9 -17.48 -0.33 2.65
N ASP A 10 -16.18 -0.25 2.93
CA ASP A 10 -15.20 0.48 2.13
C ASP A 10 -14.69 -0.34 0.92
N LEU A 11 -15.10 -1.61 0.75
CA LEU A 11 -14.53 -2.49 -0.29
C LEU A 11 -14.70 -1.92 -1.70
N THR A 12 -15.92 -1.50 -2.07
CA THR A 12 -16.19 -0.92 -3.39
C THR A 12 -15.34 0.31 -3.68
N PRO A 13 -15.28 1.35 -2.83
CA PRO A 13 -14.43 2.50 -3.08
C PRO A 13 -12.93 2.16 -3.05
N VAL A 14 -12.48 1.20 -2.23
CA VAL A 14 -11.09 0.71 -2.24
C VAL A 14 -10.75 0.05 -3.58
N MET A 15 -11.63 -0.79 -4.12
CA MET A 15 -11.40 -1.40 -5.44
C MET A 15 -11.33 -0.35 -6.55
N ALA A 16 -12.15 0.71 -6.48
CA ALA A 16 -12.07 1.84 -7.41
C ALA A 16 -10.73 2.61 -7.30
N ILE A 17 -10.14 2.71 -6.11
CA ILE A 17 -8.78 3.27 -5.93
C ILE A 17 -7.74 2.40 -6.64
N TYR A 18 -7.84 1.07 -6.53
CA TYR A 18 -6.94 0.17 -7.23
C TYR A 18 -7.12 0.20 -8.75
N ASP A 19 -8.36 0.34 -9.25
CA ASP A 19 -8.62 0.56 -10.67
C ASP A 19 -7.94 1.83 -11.18
N TYR A 20 -8.13 2.94 -10.48
CA TYR A 20 -7.47 4.20 -10.81
C TYR A 20 -5.95 4.05 -10.82
N ALA A 21 -5.38 3.41 -9.80
CA ALA A 21 -3.93 3.22 -9.71
C ALA A 21 -3.38 2.33 -10.84
N ARG A 22 -4.11 1.28 -11.25
CA ARG A 22 -3.74 0.47 -12.41
C ARG A 22 -3.69 1.28 -13.69
N ASP A 23 -4.69 2.12 -13.92
CA ASP A 23 -4.72 2.95 -15.12
C ASP A 23 -3.63 4.02 -15.10
N PHE A 24 -3.42 4.67 -13.95
CA PHE A 24 -2.30 5.58 -13.73
C PHE A 24 -0.95 4.91 -14.03
N MET A 25 -0.72 3.69 -13.54
CA MET A 25 0.53 2.96 -13.79
C MET A 25 0.73 2.64 -15.28
N LYS A 26 -0.32 2.25 -16.01
CA LYS A 26 -0.23 2.03 -17.47
C LYS A 26 0.16 3.32 -18.20
N GLU A 27 -0.46 4.44 -17.85
CA GLU A 27 -0.17 5.75 -18.46
C GLU A 27 1.27 6.21 -18.21
N HIS A 28 1.86 5.83 -17.08
CA HIS A 28 3.21 6.23 -16.66
C HIS A 28 4.29 5.17 -16.91
N GLY A 29 3.99 4.15 -17.73
CA GLY A 29 4.97 3.14 -18.15
C GLY A 29 5.27 2.04 -17.12
N ASN A 30 4.51 1.97 -16.04
CA ASN A 30 4.59 0.94 -14.99
C ASN A 30 3.43 -0.07 -15.08
N GLY A 31 2.87 -0.27 -16.28
CA GLY A 31 1.72 -1.17 -16.50
C GLY A 31 2.00 -2.66 -16.24
N ASN A 32 3.27 -3.04 -16.04
CA ASN A 32 3.69 -4.39 -15.66
C ASN A 32 3.41 -4.69 -14.18
N GLN A 33 3.28 -3.66 -13.35
CA GLN A 33 2.85 -3.81 -11.97
C GLN A 33 1.33 -3.97 -11.92
N TRP A 34 0.86 -4.92 -11.09
CA TRP A 34 -0.57 -5.17 -10.85
C TRP A 34 -1.36 -5.58 -12.10
N ILE A 35 -0.74 -6.42 -12.92
CA ILE A 35 -1.38 -7.10 -14.07
C ILE A 35 -2.38 -8.17 -13.62
N ASN A 36 -3.16 -8.68 -14.57
CA ASN A 36 -4.09 -9.81 -14.37
C ASN A 36 -5.13 -9.59 -13.24
N GLY A 37 -5.50 -8.34 -12.98
CA GLY A 37 -6.50 -7.99 -11.97
C GLY A 37 -5.97 -7.97 -10.53
N TYR A 38 -4.65 -7.97 -10.32
CA TYR A 38 -4.09 -7.75 -8.99
C TYR A 38 -4.21 -6.26 -8.56
N PRO A 39 -4.35 -5.96 -7.24
CA PRO A 39 -4.88 -6.88 -6.23
C PRO A 39 -6.36 -7.18 -6.52
N SER A 40 -6.77 -8.42 -6.30
CA SER A 40 -8.14 -8.88 -6.52
C SER A 40 -9.05 -8.51 -5.35
N GLU A 41 -10.36 -8.44 -5.58
CA GLU A 41 -11.35 -8.18 -4.52
C GLU A 41 -11.24 -9.21 -3.38
N GLU A 42 -11.13 -10.49 -3.71
CA GLU A 42 -10.95 -11.57 -2.73
C GLU A 42 -9.72 -11.36 -1.84
N LEU A 43 -8.59 -10.94 -2.43
CA LEU A 43 -7.39 -10.61 -1.66
C LEU A 43 -7.66 -9.46 -0.71
N ILE A 44 -8.31 -8.39 -1.16
CA ILE A 44 -8.61 -7.23 -0.31
C ILE A 44 -9.59 -7.59 0.81
N VAL A 45 -10.59 -8.44 0.56
CA VAL A 45 -11.48 -8.97 1.60
C VAL A 45 -10.70 -9.74 2.66
N ASN A 46 -9.76 -10.59 2.24
CA ASN A 46 -8.90 -11.32 3.18
C ASN A 46 -8.02 -10.37 4.01
N GLU A 47 -7.44 -9.35 3.38
CA GLU A 47 -6.64 -8.33 4.07
C GLU A 47 -7.47 -7.48 5.06
N ILE A 48 -8.72 -7.17 4.73
CA ILE A 48 -9.66 -6.51 5.64
C ILE A 48 -9.95 -7.41 6.85
N ASN A 49 -10.29 -8.68 6.62
CA ASN A 49 -10.57 -9.64 7.69
C ASN A 49 -9.36 -9.90 8.58
N ALA A 50 -8.16 -9.92 7.99
CA ALA A 50 -6.89 -10.05 8.70
C ALA A 50 -6.46 -8.76 9.40
N LYS A 51 -7.21 -7.66 9.26
CA LYS A 51 -6.91 -6.33 9.84
C LYS A 51 -5.62 -5.69 9.32
N HIS A 52 -5.17 -6.10 8.14
CA HIS A 52 -3.98 -5.58 7.48
C HIS A 52 -4.28 -4.39 6.57
N SER A 53 -5.53 -4.23 6.11
CA SER A 53 -5.92 -3.16 5.19
C SER A 53 -6.29 -1.87 5.93
N PHE A 54 -5.78 -0.74 5.44
CA PHE A 54 -6.05 0.61 5.95
C PHE A 54 -6.44 1.57 4.82
N VAL A 55 -7.31 2.52 5.14
CA VAL A 55 -7.73 3.60 4.24
C VAL A 55 -7.32 4.96 4.78
N CYS A 56 -7.04 5.87 3.86
CA CYS A 56 -6.82 7.30 4.12
C CYS A 56 -8.08 8.05 3.75
N GLU A 57 -8.74 8.69 4.72
CA GLU A 57 -9.93 9.51 4.49
C GLU A 57 -9.64 11.00 4.73
N ASP A 58 -10.26 11.85 3.92
CA ASP A 58 -10.27 13.29 4.15
C ASP A 58 -11.28 13.69 5.23
N ASP A 59 -11.32 14.97 5.57
CA ASP A 59 -12.16 15.46 6.67
C ASP A 59 -13.67 15.43 6.31
N ASN A 60 -14.02 15.15 5.04
CA ASN A 60 -15.39 14.95 4.55
C ASN A 60 -15.77 13.47 4.45
N GLY A 61 -14.86 12.55 4.79
CA GLY A 61 -15.05 11.10 4.69
C GLY A 61 -14.77 10.53 3.30
N GLU A 62 -14.18 11.29 2.38
CA GLU A 62 -13.77 10.78 1.08
C GLU A 62 -12.50 9.92 1.21
N LEU A 63 -12.52 8.70 0.68
CA LEU A 63 -11.33 7.85 0.63
C LEU A 63 -10.36 8.35 -0.45
N LEU A 64 -9.17 8.75 -0.01
CA LEU A 64 -8.08 9.28 -0.83
C LEU A 64 -7.04 8.22 -1.20
N GLY A 65 -6.93 7.16 -0.40
CA GLY A 65 -5.96 6.10 -0.64
C GLY A 65 -6.17 4.88 0.25
N THR A 66 -5.40 3.84 -0.04
CA THR A 66 -5.41 2.56 0.66
C THR A 66 -4.00 2.00 0.72
N PHE A 67 -3.69 1.25 1.76
CA PHE A 67 -2.44 0.49 1.89
C PHE A 67 -2.64 -0.68 2.84
N CYS A 68 -1.78 -1.68 2.72
CA CYS A 68 -1.68 -2.77 3.68
C CYS A 68 -0.50 -2.52 4.61
N TYR A 69 -0.71 -2.71 5.91
CA TYR A 69 0.31 -2.62 6.94
C TYR A 69 0.28 -3.90 7.77
N ILE A 70 1.42 -4.59 7.82
CA ILE A 70 1.56 -5.90 8.45
C ILE A 70 2.77 -5.85 9.38
N GLU A 71 2.58 -6.07 10.67
CA GLU A 71 3.67 -6.21 11.62
C GLU A 71 4.17 -7.65 11.65
N GLY A 72 5.50 -7.81 11.58
CA GLY A 72 6.15 -9.11 11.66
C GLY A 72 6.71 -9.58 10.31
N ILE A 73 6.97 -10.88 10.25
CA ILE A 73 7.75 -11.47 9.18
C ILE A 73 6.90 -11.58 7.91
N ASP A 74 7.37 -10.96 6.84
CA ASP A 74 6.87 -11.22 5.50
C ASP A 74 7.67 -12.37 4.85
N PRO A 75 7.03 -13.48 4.44
CA PRO A 75 7.71 -14.60 3.80
C PRO A 75 8.52 -14.21 2.56
N THR A 76 8.11 -13.17 1.82
CA THR A 76 8.82 -12.69 0.63
C THR A 76 10.13 -11.98 0.98
N TYR A 77 10.24 -11.44 2.20
CA TYR A 77 11.42 -10.71 2.67
C TYR A 77 12.44 -11.61 3.41
N LEU A 78 12.10 -12.89 3.61
CA LEU A 78 13.04 -13.88 4.13
C LEU A 78 14.24 -14.10 3.21
N LYS A 79 14.09 -13.79 1.91
CA LYS A 79 15.15 -13.94 0.93
C LYS A 79 15.35 -12.66 0.14
N ILE A 80 16.43 -11.96 0.48
CA ILE A 80 16.94 -10.83 -0.30
C ILE A 80 18.06 -11.30 -1.21
N TYR A 81 18.11 -10.78 -2.44
CA TYR A 81 19.16 -11.05 -3.41
C TYR A 81 19.96 -9.77 -3.62
N ASP A 82 21.26 -9.90 -3.90
CA ASP A 82 22.15 -8.78 -4.20
C ASP A 82 22.15 -7.65 -3.15
N GLY A 83 21.99 -8.02 -1.87
CA GLY A 83 21.97 -7.09 -0.75
C GLY A 83 21.77 -7.79 0.59
N ALA A 84 21.56 -7.00 1.65
CA ALA A 84 21.20 -7.46 2.98
C ALA A 84 20.30 -6.43 3.66
N TRP A 85 19.43 -6.88 4.58
CA TRP A 85 18.69 -5.98 5.45
C TRP A 85 19.66 -5.24 6.38
N LEU A 86 19.30 -4.01 6.77
CA LEU A 86 20.13 -3.18 7.66
C LEU A 86 20.28 -3.80 9.05
N ASN A 87 19.27 -4.56 9.49
CA ASN A 87 19.21 -5.28 10.77
C ASN A 87 18.14 -6.38 10.70
N ASP A 88 18.11 -7.21 11.74
CA ASP A 88 17.13 -8.28 11.96
C ASP A 88 16.11 -7.92 13.05
N GLU A 89 15.97 -6.64 13.40
CA GLU A 89 14.99 -6.18 14.40
C GLU A 89 13.55 -6.40 13.90
N PRO A 90 12.56 -6.52 14.80
CA PRO A 90 11.15 -6.55 14.42
C PRO A 90 10.82 -5.37 13.49
N TYR A 91 10.03 -5.63 12.45
CA TYR A 91 9.68 -4.64 11.44
C TYR A 91 8.21 -4.76 11.06
N ALA A 92 7.69 -3.71 10.42
CA ALA A 92 6.44 -3.74 9.71
C ALA A 92 6.67 -3.60 8.20
N VAL A 93 5.76 -4.20 7.41
CA VAL A 93 5.78 -4.14 5.96
C VAL A 93 4.60 -3.36 5.45
N ILE A 94 4.85 -2.53 4.44
CA ILE A 94 3.81 -1.79 3.74
C ILE A 94 3.67 -2.33 2.33
N HIS A 95 2.46 -2.76 1.99
CA HIS A 95 2.11 -3.34 0.70
C HIS A 95 0.97 -2.60 0.03
N ARG A 96 0.84 -2.78 -1.29
CA ARG A 96 -0.37 -2.42 -2.06
C ARG A 96 -0.85 -0.97 -1.81
N MET A 97 0.09 -0.04 -1.70
CA MET A 97 -0.20 1.36 -1.48
C MET A 97 -0.73 2.01 -2.76
N ALA A 98 -1.92 2.58 -2.71
CA ALA A 98 -2.59 3.22 -3.84
C ALA A 98 -3.31 4.50 -3.41
N SER A 99 -3.49 5.43 -4.35
CA SER A 99 -4.26 6.67 -4.13
C SER A 99 -5.25 6.90 -5.27
N ASN A 100 -6.32 7.66 -5.00
CA ASN A 100 -7.31 8.03 -6.01
C ASN A 100 -6.86 9.21 -6.92
N GLY A 101 -5.62 9.69 -6.75
CA GLY A 101 -5.04 10.79 -7.52
C GLY A 101 -5.59 12.20 -7.24
N LYS A 102 -6.63 12.34 -6.40
CA LYS A 102 -7.24 13.64 -6.09
C LYS A 102 -6.37 14.53 -5.21
N ARG A 103 -5.48 13.90 -4.42
CA ARG A 103 -4.55 14.60 -3.51
C ARG A 103 -3.15 14.03 -3.66
N LYS A 104 -2.16 14.91 -3.74
CA LYS A 104 -0.73 14.54 -3.71
C LYS A 104 -0.27 14.26 -2.27
N GLY A 105 0.79 13.46 -2.13
CA GLY A 105 1.41 13.20 -0.81
C GLY A 105 0.76 12.11 0.02
N ILE A 106 -0.26 11.41 -0.50
CA ILE A 106 -0.93 10.30 0.23
C ILE A 106 0.07 9.23 0.64
N ALA A 107 0.97 8.83 -0.25
CA ALA A 107 1.98 7.82 0.06
C ALA A 107 2.93 8.26 1.19
N ALA A 108 3.35 9.52 1.19
CA ALA A 108 4.22 10.05 2.23
C ALA A 108 3.52 10.08 3.60
N GLU A 109 2.22 10.42 3.63
CA GLU A 109 1.43 10.38 4.85
C GLU A 109 1.20 8.94 5.35
N CYS A 110 1.00 7.96 4.44
CA CYS A 110 0.94 6.54 4.81
C CYS A 110 2.25 6.06 5.47
N LEU A 111 3.40 6.41 4.88
CA LEU A 111 4.71 6.07 5.44
C LEU A 111 4.93 6.72 6.80
N LYS A 112 4.58 8.01 6.93
CA LYS A 112 4.66 8.73 8.21
C LYS A 112 3.78 8.10 9.27
N TRP A 113 2.56 7.69 8.90
CA TRP A 113 1.68 6.98 9.82
C TRP A 113 2.30 5.66 10.26
N ALA A 114 2.81 4.84 9.32
CA ALA A 114 3.44 3.57 9.64
C ALA A 114 4.67 3.74 10.55
N TYR A 115 5.47 4.80 10.33
CA TYR A 115 6.65 5.08 11.13
C TYR A 115 6.31 5.42 12.58
N ASN A 116 5.14 6.04 12.81
CA ASN A 116 4.65 6.27 14.17
C ASN A 116 4.14 5.00 14.87
N HIS A 117 3.97 3.88 14.15
CA HIS A 117 3.54 2.59 14.70
C HIS A 117 4.70 1.60 14.83
N CYS A 118 5.69 1.66 13.93
CA CYS A 118 6.89 0.86 13.99
C CYS A 118 8.10 1.65 13.48
N ASP A 119 9.15 1.73 14.30
CA ASP A 119 10.39 2.44 13.98
C ASP A 119 11.24 1.74 12.90
N ASN A 120 10.88 0.49 12.54
CA ASN A 120 11.57 -0.32 11.55
C ASN A 120 10.59 -0.74 10.45
N LEU A 121 10.69 -0.09 9.30
CA LEU A 121 9.80 -0.34 8.17
C LEU A 121 10.55 -0.96 7.01
N ARG A 122 9.89 -1.91 6.34
CA ARG A 122 10.34 -2.45 5.05
C ARG A 122 9.24 -2.22 4.01
N VAL A 123 9.63 -1.80 2.82
CA VAL A 123 8.73 -1.52 1.69
C VAL A 123 9.43 -1.96 0.42
N ASP A 124 8.70 -2.59 -0.49
CA ASP A 124 9.18 -2.90 -1.83
C ASP A 124 8.32 -2.19 -2.89
N THR A 125 8.91 -2.01 -4.06
CA THR A 125 8.19 -1.51 -5.22
C THR A 125 8.77 -2.10 -6.49
N HIS A 126 7.99 -2.06 -7.57
CA HIS A 126 8.44 -2.52 -8.87
C HIS A 126 9.54 -1.60 -9.43
N CYS A 127 10.49 -2.16 -10.19
CA CYS A 127 11.59 -1.39 -10.80
C CYS A 127 11.09 -0.31 -11.78
N ASP A 128 9.92 -0.50 -12.38
CA ASP A 128 9.29 0.49 -13.26
C ASP A 128 8.51 1.57 -12.47
N ASN A 129 8.33 1.41 -11.16
CA ASN A 129 7.59 2.36 -10.32
C ASN A 129 8.48 3.53 -9.85
N ILE A 130 8.85 4.39 -10.81
CA ILE A 130 9.70 5.55 -10.57
C ILE A 130 9.11 6.52 -9.53
N VAL A 131 7.78 6.62 -9.45
CA VAL A 131 7.11 7.49 -8.48
C VAL A 131 7.40 7.03 -7.04
N MET A 132 7.24 5.73 -6.75
CA MET A 132 7.51 5.19 -5.42
C MET A 132 9.01 5.12 -5.09
N GLN A 133 9.88 5.02 -6.10
CA GLN A 133 11.33 5.05 -5.87
C GLN A 133 11.87 6.43 -5.47
N ASN A 134 11.15 7.51 -5.80
CA ASN A 134 11.55 8.89 -5.51
C ASN A 134 10.70 9.55 -4.42
N LEU A 135 10.02 8.75 -3.59
CA LEU A 135 9.07 9.23 -2.59
C LEU A 135 9.74 9.92 -1.39
#